data_AF-A0A929I352-F1
#
_entry.id   AF-A0A929I352-F1
#
_cell.length_a   1.000
_cell.length_b   1.000
_cell.length_c   1.000
_cell.angle_alpha   90.00
_cell.angle_beta   90.00
_cell.angle_gamma   90.00
#
_symmetry.space_group_name_H-M   'P 1'
#
loop_
_entity.id
_entity.type
_entity.pdbx_description
1 polymer ?
#
loop_
_entity_poly.entity_id
_entity_poly.type
_entity_poly.pdbx_seq_one_letter_code
_entity_poly.pdbx_strand_id
1 'polypeptide(L)'
;MKKLVILIIIICASILAGILIPKKSIYFIFEYSGYYFILVSFLLWVVSLLNLYSSKLKSLILQHWPALLLCTTLMVFIFCMAPPKFKILNDETNLIGVSMSMYRSKKVSLPIQGFNLDFKKPEYKNTLDKRPLLYPLLVSFVHGLRGYSAFNGFVVNFICGILVLFIFYLFIYDHFPRIYALLSILIIASLPNFVIWVTSSGFETLNLLFIIITIFLFNRVIVTRNIQQAELLFLTLVLVSQCRYESV
;
A
#
# COMPACT_ATOMS: atom_id res chain seq x y z
N MET A 1 24.88 -22.00 3.39
CA MET A 1 25.47 -22.10 2.03
C MET A 1 24.43 -22.30 0.92
N LYS A 2 23.59 -23.35 0.93
CA LYS A 2 22.59 -23.59 -0.14
C LYS A 2 21.64 -22.41 -0.42
N LYS A 3 21.07 -21.78 0.62
CA LYS A 3 20.19 -20.61 0.47
C LYS A 3 20.88 -19.38 -0.15
N LEU A 4 22.17 -19.17 0.17
CA LEU A 4 22.97 -18.07 -0.38
C LEU A 4 23.26 -18.27 -1.87
N VAL A 5 23.57 -19.51 -2.27
CA VAL A 5 23.78 -19.87 -3.67
C VAL A 5 22.51 -19.67 -4.49
N ILE A 6 21.36 -20.09 -3.96
CA ILE A 6 20.05 -19.86 -4.61
C ILE A 6 19.80 -18.36 -4.80
N LEU A 7 20.06 -17.54 -3.77
CA LEU A 7 19.89 -16.10 -3.85
C LEU A 7 20.78 -15.49 -4.94
N ILE A 8 22.06 -15.87 -5.01
CA ILE A 8 22.99 -15.39 -6.04
C ILE A 8 22.49 -15.80 -7.43
N ILE A 9 22.04 -17.03 -7.61
CA ILE A 9 21.48 -17.50 -8.88
C ILE A 9 20.26 -16.67 -9.28
N ILE A 10 19.35 -16.38 -8.35
CA ILE A 10 18.16 -15.55 -8.60
C ILE A 10 18.57 -14.14 -9.01
N ILE A 11 19.55 -13.54 -8.32
CA ILE A 11 20.06 -12.20 -8.63
C ILE A 11 20.67 -12.18 -10.03
N CYS A 12 21.58 -13.13 -10.34
CA CYS A 12 22.22 -13.23 -11.65
C CYS A 12 21.18 -13.47 -12.76
N ALA A 13 20.21 -14.36 -12.55
CA ALA A 13 19.14 -14.61 -13.50
C ALA A 13 18.27 -13.37 -13.72
N SER A 14 17.97 -12.59 -12.68
CA SER A 14 17.19 -11.35 -12.77
C SER A 14 17.94 -10.28 -13.58
N ILE A 15 19.25 -10.14 -13.36
CA ILE A 15 20.10 -9.22 -14.13
C ILE A 15 20.16 -9.65 -15.60
N LEU A 16 20.41 -10.93 -15.87
CA LEU A 16 20.47 -11.46 -17.23
C LEU A 16 19.14 -11.30 -17.97
N ALA A 17 18.02 -11.55 -17.31
CA ALA A 17 16.68 -11.33 -17.86
C ALA A 17 16.44 -9.85 -18.19
N GLY A 18 16.94 -8.93 -17.36
CA GLY A 18 16.83 -7.49 -17.60
C GLY A 18 17.63 -6.98 -18.80
N ILE A 19 18.73 -7.65 -19.16
CA ILE A 19 19.63 -7.24 -20.26
C ILE A 19 19.25 -7.93 -21.58
N LEU A 20 18.97 -9.25 -21.54
CA LEU A 20 18.85 -10.06 -22.74
C LEU A 20 17.45 -10.05 -23.36
N ILE A 21 16.40 -9.78 -22.59
CA ILE A 21 15.02 -9.88 -23.09
C ILE A 21 14.62 -8.59 -23.81
N PRO A 22 14.06 -8.66 -25.03
CA PRO A 22 13.56 -7.48 -25.72
C PRO A 22 12.52 -6.72 -24.89
N LYS A 23 12.61 -5.38 -24.88
CA LYS A 23 11.72 -4.48 -24.13
C LYS A 23 10.23 -4.77 -24.35
N LYS A 24 9.82 -5.09 -25.58
CA LYS A 24 8.42 -5.44 -25.92
C LYS A 24 7.94 -6.70 -25.19
N SER A 25 8.81 -7.72 -25.08
CA SER A 25 8.49 -8.97 -24.38
C SER A 25 8.45 -8.76 -22.87
N ILE A 26 9.37 -7.95 -22.31
CA ILE A 26 9.33 -7.57 -20.88
C ILE A 26 8.03 -6.85 -20.57
N TYR A 27 7.61 -5.91 -21.42
CA TYR A 27 6.36 -5.17 -21.22
C TYR A 27 5.14 -6.08 -21.26
N PHE A 28 5.09 -7.00 -22.22
CA PHE A 28 4.03 -8.00 -22.27
C PHE A 28 4.03 -8.88 -21.02
N ILE A 29 5.19 -9.40 -20.60
CA ILE A 29 5.26 -10.24 -19.39
C ILE A 29 4.78 -9.44 -18.18
N PHE A 30 5.30 -8.23 -17.98
CA PHE A 30 4.93 -7.37 -16.85
C PHE A 30 3.44 -7.04 -16.82
N GLU A 31 2.83 -6.69 -17.96
CA GLU A 31 1.41 -6.35 -18.06
C GLU A 31 0.49 -7.47 -17.55
N TYR A 32 0.82 -8.73 -17.87
CA TYR A 32 -0.01 -9.89 -17.54
C TYR A 32 0.38 -10.54 -16.21
N SER A 33 1.65 -10.48 -15.81
CA SER A 33 2.13 -11.12 -14.58
C SER A 33 2.16 -10.20 -13.38
N GLY A 34 2.31 -8.89 -13.58
CA GLY A 34 2.55 -7.92 -12.51
C GLY A 34 1.48 -7.94 -11.42
N TYR A 35 0.21 -8.09 -11.81
CA TYR A 35 -0.91 -8.22 -10.87
C TYR A 35 -0.72 -9.40 -9.91
N TYR A 36 -0.34 -10.57 -10.43
CA TYR A 36 -0.18 -11.78 -9.63
C TYR A 36 1.06 -11.70 -8.73
N PHE A 37 2.17 -11.11 -9.22
CA PHE A 37 3.37 -10.93 -8.41
C PHE A 37 3.11 -10.01 -7.21
N ILE A 38 2.46 -8.85 -7.43
CA ILE A 38 2.14 -7.94 -6.32
C ILE A 38 1.10 -8.55 -5.38
N LEU A 39 0.11 -9.29 -5.91
CA LEU A 39 -0.88 -10.00 -5.10
C LEU A 39 -0.24 -11.05 -4.20
N VAL A 40 0.64 -11.90 -4.74
CA VAL A 40 1.34 -12.94 -3.96
C VAL A 40 2.22 -12.29 -2.90
N SER A 41 2.97 -11.25 -3.25
CA SER A 41 3.81 -10.50 -2.30
C SER A 41 2.97 -9.93 -1.15
N PHE A 42 1.83 -9.32 -1.48
CA PHE A 42 0.90 -8.78 -0.50
C PHE A 42 0.29 -9.88 0.39
N LEU A 43 -0.14 -11.01 -0.19
CA LEU A 43 -0.70 -12.13 0.58
C LEU A 43 0.33 -12.77 1.51
N LEU A 44 1.58 -12.98 1.06
CA LEU A 44 2.66 -13.48 1.91
C LEU A 44 2.93 -12.55 3.08
N TRP A 45 2.91 -11.23 2.84
CA TRP A 45 3.05 -10.24 3.90
C TRP A 45 1.87 -10.29 4.89
N VAL A 46 0.62 -10.36 4.41
CA VAL A 46 -0.57 -10.48 5.27
C VAL A 46 -0.53 -11.76 6.11
N VAL A 47 -0.21 -12.91 5.51
CA VAL A 47 -0.11 -14.19 6.24
C VAL A 47 0.97 -14.11 7.31
N SER A 48 2.13 -13.55 6.99
CA SER A 48 3.23 -13.37 7.95
C SER A 48 2.84 -12.44 9.10
N LEU A 49 2.13 -11.35 8.80
CA LEU A 49 1.61 -10.42 9.80
C LEU A 49 0.59 -11.10 10.72
N LEU A 50 -0.36 -11.86 10.17
CA LEU A 50 -1.38 -12.56 10.94
C LEU A 50 -0.78 -13.68 11.81
N ASN A 51 0.18 -14.44 11.29
CA ASN A 51 0.86 -15.48 12.08
C ASN A 51 1.56 -14.90 13.32
N LEU A 52 2.10 -13.68 13.20
CA LEU A 52 2.78 -12.99 14.29
C LEU A 52 1.83 -12.34 15.30
N TYR A 53 0.74 -11.74 14.83
CA TYR A 53 -0.08 -10.85 15.66
C TYR A 53 -1.52 -11.30 15.88
N SER A 54 -2.01 -12.36 15.22
CA SER A 54 -3.41 -12.82 15.33
C SER A 54 -3.85 -13.08 16.77
N SER A 55 -3.02 -13.77 17.56
CA SER A 55 -3.30 -14.08 18.96
C SER A 55 -3.35 -12.85 19.87
N LYS A 56 -2.64 -11.78 19.49
CA LYS A 56 -2.51 -10.52 20.26
C LYS A 56 -3.43 -9.42 19.75
N LEU A 57 -4.08 -9.60 18.60
CA LEU A 57 -4.86 -8.55 17.95
C LEU A 57 -6.02 -8.08 18.84
N LYS A 58 -6.75 -9.05 19.42
CA LYS A 58 -7.88 -8.75 20.32
C LYS A 58 -7.44 -8.00 21.56
N SER A 59 -6.35 -8.43 22.21
CA SER A 59 -5.82 -7.75 23.40
C SER A 59 -5.30 -6.36 23.07
N LEU A 60 -4.62 -6.20 21.92
CA LEU A 60 -4.10 -4.91 21.46
C LEU A 60 -5.26 -3.93 21.22
N ILE A 61 -6.32 -4.35 20.54
CA ILE A 61 -7.50 -3.50 20.30
C ILE A 61 -8.17 -3.12 21.62
N LEU A 62 -8.39 -4.08 22.54
CA LEU A 62 -9.04 -3.81 23.82
C LEU A 62 -8.21 -2.89 24.72
N GLN A 63 -6.88 -3.01 24.68
CA GLN A 63 -5.97 -2.17 25.46
C GLN A 63 -5.91 -0.74 24.92
N HIS A 64 -5.97 -0.58 23.59
CA HIS A 64 -5.75 0.70 22.90
C HIS A 64 -7.01 1.26 22.23
N TRP A 65 -8.21 0.77 22.59
CA TRP A 65 -9.47 1.19 21.99
C TRP A 65 -9.70 2.71 22.02
N PRO A 66 -9.32 3.49 23.06
CA PRO A 66 -9.55 4.93 23.06
C PRO A 66 -8.70 5.65 22.02
N ALA A 67 -7.48 5.16 21.77
CA ALA A 67 -6.61 5.71 20.74
C ALA A 67 -7.16 5.37 19.34
N LEU A 68 -7.63 4.14 19.13
CA LEU A 68 -8.27 3.74 17.87
C LEU A 68 -9.54 4.56 17.58
N LEU A 69 -10.36 4.81 18.61
CA LEU A 69 -11.53 5.68 18.50
C LEU A 69 -11.10 7.09 18.12
N LEU A 70 -10.11 7.68 18.81
CA LEU A 70 -9.59 9.01 18.49
C LEU A 70 -9.08 9.10 17.05
N CYS A 71 -8.27 8.13 16.59
CA CYS A 71 -7.80 8.09 15.19
C CYS A 71 -8.97 8.08 14.20
N THR A 72 -9.99 7.26 14.47
CA THR A 72 -11.17 7.15 13.60
C THR A 72 -11.98 8.44 13.59
N THR A 73 -12.24 9.03 14.77
CA THR A 73 -12.97 10.29 14.90
C THR A 73 -12.27 11.43 14.19
N LEU A 74 -10.94 11.56 14.34
CA LEU A 74 -10.17 12.58 13.65
C LEU A 74 -10.16 12.38 12.13
N MET A 75 -10.07 11.14 11.66
CA MET A 75 -10.14 10.85 10.23
C MET A 75 -11.50 11.21 9.64
N VAL A 76 -12.60 10.94 10.36
CA VAL A 76 -13.94 11.40 9.98
C VAL A 76 -13.99 12.93 9.94
N PHE A 77 -13.48 13.60 10.99
CA PHE A 77 -13.46 15.06 11.05
C PHE A 77 -12.66 15.68 9.89
N ILE A 78 -11.49 15.12 9.58
CA ILE A 78 -10.67 15.53 8.42
C ILE A 78 -11.47 15.41 7.13
N PHE A 79 -12.17 14.29 6.91
CA PHE A 79 -12.96 14.08 5.69
C PHE A 79 -14.19 14.99 5.61
N CYS A 80 -14.76 15.40 6.74
CA CYS A 80 -15.85 16.38 6.78
C CYS A 80 -15.36 17.81 6.52
N MET A 81 -14.23 18.21 7.11
CA MET A 81 -13.67 19.56 6.99
C MET A 81 -12.92 19.79 5.68
N ALA A 82 -12.24 18.77 5.16
CA ALA A 82 -11.56 18.75 3.89
C ALA A 82 -12.13 17.63 3.01
N PRO A 83 -13.25 17.88 2.30
CA PRO A 83 -13.91 16.85 1.50
C PRO A 83 -12.95 16.16 0.51
N PRO A 84 -13.03 14.82 0.36
CA PRO A 84 -12.16 14.09 -0.57
C PRO A 84 -12.33 14.54 -2.01
N LYS A 85 -11.23 14.90 -2.65
CA LYS A 85 -11.19 15.40 -4.03
C LYS A 85 -9.88 15.00 -4.69
N PHE A 86 -9.89 14.87 -6.01
CA PHE A 86 -8.66 14.68 -6.78
C PHE A 86 -7.80 15.94 -6.71
N LYS A 87 -6.53 15.79 -6.32
CA LYS A 87 -5.63 16.94 -6.11
C LYS A 87 -4.49 16.96 -7.12
N ILE A 88 -3.91 15.79 -7.39
CA ILE A 88 -2.85 15.58 -8.37
C ILE A 88 -3.43 14.75 -9.51
N LEU A 89 -4.20 15.42 -10.37
CA LEU A 89 -5.06 14.74 -11.35
C LEU A 89 -4.29 13.72 -12.21
N ASN A 90 -3.10 14.08 -12.68
CA ASN A 90 -2.30 13.18 -13.52
C ASN A 90 -1.87 11.91 -12.78
N ASP A 91 -1.44 11.98 -11.52
CA ASP A 91 -1.03 10.79 -10.78
C ASP A 91 -2.23 9.96 -10.35
N GLU A 92 -3.24 10.61 -9.78
CA GLU A 92 -4.40 9.94 -9.21
C GLU A 92 -5.26 9.24 -10.28
N THR A 93 -5.45 9.87 -11.45
CA THR A 93 -6.20 9.24 -12.55
C THR A 93 -5.46 8.05 -13.16
N ASN A 94 -4.12 8.11 -13.23
CA ASN A 94 -3.32 6.99 -13.71
C ASN A 94 -3.38 5.80 -12.75
N LEU A 95 -3.27 6.03 -11.43
CA LEU A 95 -3.41 4.99 -10.41
C LEU A 95 -4.81 4.35 -10.45
N ILE A 96 -5.86 5.16 -10.62
CA ILE A 96 -7.22 4.66 -10.80
C ILE A 96 -7.34 3.85 -12.09
N GLY A 97 -6.78 4.31 -13.20
CA GLY A 97 -6.78 3.59 -14.47
C GLY A 97 -6.11 2.22 -14.37
N VAL A 98 -4.95 2.13 -13.70
CA VAL A 98 -4.30 0.83 -13.44
C VAL A 98 -5.16 -0.04 -12.53
N SER A 99 -5.75 0.51 -11.46
CA SER A 99 -6.64 -0.24 -10.56
C SER A 99 -7.89 -0.77 -11.26
N MET A 100 -8.40 -0.04 -12.26
CA MET A 100 -9.51 -0.42 -13.11
C MET A 100 -9.15 -1.63 -13.98
N SER A 101 -7.97 -1.63 -14.60
CA SER A 101 -7.45 -2.78 -15.35
C SER A 101 -7.23 -3.99 -14.45
N MET A 102 -6.66 -3.80 -13.26
CA MET A 102 -6.50 -4.89 -12.28
C MET A 102 -7.86 -5.48 -11.85
N TYR A 103 -8.87 -4.64 -11.69
CA TYR A 103 -10.23 -5.08 -11.37
C TYR A 103 -10.87 -5.85 -12.53
N ARG A 104 -10.87 -5.27 -13.75
CA ARG A 104 -11.61 -5.79 -14.91
C ARG A 104 -10.93 -6.95 -15.63
N SER A 105 -9.61 -6.91 -15.77
CA SER A 105 -8.85 -7.83 -16.64
C SER A 105 -7.65 -8.48 -15.97
N LYS A 106 -7.38 -8.17 -14.69
CA LYS A 106 -6.22 -8.70 -13.94
C LYS A 106 -4.88 -8.34 -14.59
N LYS A 107 -4.84 -7.21 -15.30
CA LYS A 107 -3.65 -6.66 -15.97
C LYS A 107 -3.17 -5.38 -15.29
N VAL A 108 -1.88 -5.11 -15.40
CA VAL A 108 -1.24 -3.87 -14.92
C VAL A 108 -1.02 -2.87 -16.05
N SER A 109 -2.08 -2.66 -16.82
CA SER A 109 -2.13 -1.68 -17.92
C SER A 109 -2.84 -0.41 -17.49
N LEU A 110 -2.35 0.73 -17.96
CA LEU A 110 -3.03 2.02 -17.91
C LEU A 110 -3.89 2.20 -19.18
N PRO A 111 -5.23 2.23 -19.07
CA PRO A 111 -6.08 2.57 -20.21
C PRO A 111 -5.98 4.07 -20.50
N ILE A 112 -5.48 4.44 -21.69
CA ILE A 112 -5.34 5.85 -22.11
C ILE A 112 -6.59 6.32 -22.86
N GLN A 113 -7.10 5.47 -23.75
CA GLN A 113 -8.23 5.79 -24.63
C GLN A 113 -9.08 4.55 -24.79
N GLY A 114 -10.39 4.72 -24.95
CA GLY A 114 -11.26 3.60 -25.32
C GLY A 114 -12.57 4.07 -25.92
N PHE A 115 -13.13 3.24 -26.79
CA PHE A 115 -14.44 3.46 -27.37
C PHE A 115 -15.46 2.60 -26.64
N ASN A 116 -16.54 3.21 -26.19
CA ASN A 116 -17.69 2.49 -25.67
C ASN A 116 -18.71 2.36 -26.80
N LEU A 117 -18.75 1.20 -27.44
CA LEU A 117 -19.77 0.85 -28.42
C LEU A 117 -20.80 -0.02 -27.71
N ASP A 118 -22.09 0.37 -27.74
CA ASP A 118 -23.16 -0.15 -26.87
C ASP A 118 -23.30 -1.69 -26.83
N PHE A 119 -22.74 -2.40 -27.81
CA PHE A 119 -22.88 -3.86 -27.96
C PHE A 119 -21.56 -4.64 -27.77
N LYS A 120 -20.44 -3.99 -27.47
CA LYS A 120 -19.13 -4.66 -27.26
C LYS A 120 -18.47 -4.20 -25.97
N LYS A 121 -17.68 -5.10 -25.38
CA LYS A 121 -16.79 -4.72 -24.27
C LYS A 121 -15.88 -3.58 -24.76
N PRO A 122 -15.74 -2.48 -23.98
CA PRO A 122 -14.96 -1.34 -24.41
C PRO A 122 -13.51 -1.76 -24.66
N GLU A 123 -13.01 -1.42 -25.84
CA GLU A 123 -11.64 -1.68 -26.25
C GLU A 123 -10.78 -0.50 -25.86
N TYR A 124 -9.73 -0.77 -25.06
CA TYR A 124 -8.84 0.26 -24.55
C TYR A 124 -7.46 0.17 -25.22
N LYS A 125 -6.97 1.32 -25.65
CA LYS A 125 -5.55 1.50 -25.95
C LYS A 125 -4.80 1.64 -24.62
N ASN A 126 -3.94 0.67 -24.36
CA ASN A 126 -3.23 0.52 -23.09
C ASN A 126 -1.75 0.90 -23.22
N THR A 127 -1.19 1.41 -22.13
CA THR A 127 0.26 1.52 -21.94
C THR A 127 0.63 1.01 -20.55
N LEU A 128 1.92 0.90 -20.28
CA LEU A 128 2.41 0.62 -18.92
C LEU A 128 2.61 1.93 -18.17
N ASP A 129 2.13 1.94 -16.92
CA ASP A 129 2.49 2.99 -15.98
C ASP A 129 3.84 2.66 -15.33
N LYS A 130 4.65 3.69 -15.09
CA LYS A 130 5.90 3.60 -14.32
C LYS A 130 5.66 3.54 -12.81
N ARG A 131 4.45 3.89 -12.35
CA ARG A 131 4.11 3.95 -10.93
C ARG A 131 4.00 2.54 -10.33
N PRO A 132 4.35 2.38 -9.03
CA PRO A 132 4.26 1.11 -8.35
C PRO A 132 2.84 0.54 -8.22
N LEU A 133 2.76 -0.77 -7.99
CA LEU A 133 1.53 -1.55 -8.15
C LEU A 133 0.72 -1.75 -6.87
N LEU A 134 1.28 -1.51 -5.67
CA LEU A 134 0.58 -1.87 -4.43
C LEU A 134 -0.68 -1.04 -4.20
N TYR A 135 -0.60 0.28 -4.43
CA TYR A 135 -1.76 1.14 -4.28
C TYR A 135 -2.89 0.78 -5.26
N PRO A 136 -2.65 0.66 -6.59
CA PRO A 136 -3.66 0.18 -7.53
C PRO A 136 -4.24 -1.20 -7.16
N LEU A 137 -3.44 -2.11 -6.61
CA LEU A 137 -3.92 -3.42 -6.13
C LEU A 137 -4.96 -3.26 -5.03
N LEU A 138 -4.67 -2.47 -3.99
CA LEU A 138 -5.60 -2.25 -2.88
C LEU A 138 -6.89 -1.57 -3.34
N VAL A 139 -6.79 -0.58 -4.22
CA VAL A 139 -7.97 0.06 -4.82
C VAL A 139 -8.79 -0.94 -5.64
N SER A 140 -8.14 -1.87 -6.34
CA SER A 140 -8.82 -2.94 -7.10
C SER A 140 -9.65 -3.88 -6.21
N PHE A 141 -9.23 -4.10 -4.96
CA PHE A 141 -10.04 -4.86 -4.00
C PHE A 141 -11.28 -4.08 -3.59
N VAL A 142 -11.18 -2.76 -3.38
CA VAL A 142 -12.34 -1.91 -3.09
C VAL A 142 -13.31 -1.89 -4.28
N HIS A 143 -12.81 -1.83 -5.53
CA HIS A 143 -13.64 -2.02 -6.72
C HIS A 143 -14.35 -3.37 -6.73
N GLY A 144 -13.67 -4.44 -6.29
CA GLY A 144 -14.24 -5.78 -6.14
C GLY A 144 -15.40 -5.83 -5.15
N LEU A 145 -15.33 -5.06 -4.06
CA LEU A 145 -16.34 -5.07 -3.00
C LEU A 145 -17.52 -4.12 -3.27
N ARG A 146 -17.26 -2.96 -3.89
CA ARG A 146 -18.26 -1.88 -4.05
C ARG A 146 -18.72 -1.65 -5.49
N GLY A 147 -18.15 -2.39 -6.44
CA GLY A 147 -18.19 -2.03 -7.84
C GLY A 147 -17.17 -0.94 -8.19
N TYR A 148 -16.90 -0.81 -9.48
CA TYR A 148 -15.94 0.18 -9.96
C TYR A 148 -16.44 1.61 -9.74
N SER A 149 -15.65 2.43 -9.05
CA SER A 149 -15.86 3.86 -8.90
C SER A 149 -14.52 4.57 -8.78
N ALA A 150 -14.35 5.70 -9.48
CA ALA A 150 -13.14 6.51 -9.36
C ALA A 150 -12.88 6.98 -7.92
N PHE A 151 -13.92 7.07 -7.08
CA PHE A 151 -13.82 7.49 -5.69
C PHE A 151 -13.32 6.40 -4.73
N ASN A 152 -13.14 5.16 -5.19
CA ASN A 152 -12.71 4.06 -4.32
C ASN A 152 -11.28 4.24 -3.78
N GLY A 153 -10.43 5.05 -4.43
CA GLY A 153 -9.10 5.38 -3.90
C GLY A 153 -9.14 6.18 -2.59
N PHE A 154 -10.14 7.04 -2.41
CA PHE A 154 -10.33 7.77 -1.15
C PHE A 154 -10.64 6.85 0.03
N VAL A 155 -11.28 5.71 -0.22
CA VAL A 155 -11.58 4.69 0.81
C VAL A 155 -10.28 4.05 1.30
N VAL A 156 -9.39 3.70 0.36
CA VAL A 156 -8.07 3.16 0.71
C VAL A 156 -7.29 4.15 1.56
N ASN A 157 -7.27 5.43 1.17
CA ASN A 157 -6.56 6.47 1.94
C ASN A 157 -7.20 6.79 3.29
N PHE A 158 -8.53 6.71 3.41
CA PHE A 158 -9.21 6.81 4.70
C PHE A 158 -8.73 5.72 5.67
N ILE A 159 -8.74 4.45 5.22
CA ILE A 159 -8.30 3.30 6.02
C ILE A 159 -6.80 3.42 6.35
N CYS A 160 -5.97 3.73 5.36
CA CYS A 160 -4.54 3.91 5.57
C CYS A 160 -4.25 5.06 6.54
N GLY A 161 -5.02 6.16 6.50
CA GLY A 161 -4.90 7.29 7.41
C GLY A 161 -5.16 6.89 8.87
N ILE A 162 -6.22 6.11 9.13
CA ILE A 162 -6.49 5.54 10.47
C ILE A 162 -5.30 4.69 10.93
N LEU A 163 -4.79 3.81 10.06
CA LEU A 163 -3.67 2.92 10.38
C LEU A 163 -2.37 3.69 10.62
N VAL A 164 -2.09 4.75 9.85
CA VAL A 164 -0.93 5.63 10.06
C VAL A 164 -0.97 6.21 11.48
N LEU A 165 -2.09 6.84 11.85
CA LEU A 165 -2.24 7.45 13.17
C LEU A 165 -2.12 6.41 14.29
N PHE A 166 -2.76 5.24 14.12
CA PHE A 166 -2.77 4.20 15.13
C PHE A 166 -1.41 3.52 15.33
N ILE A 167 -0.70 3.17 14.25
CA ILE A 167 0.61 2.53 14.34
C ILE A 167 1.65 3.52 14.87
N PHE A 168 1.57 4.80 14.47
CA PHE A 168 2.42 5.83 15.05
C PHE A 168 2.19 5.98 16.55
N TYR A 169 0.92 5.98 16.99
CA TYR A 169 0.57 5.95 18.41
C TYR A 169 1.21 4.76 19.14
N LEU A 170 1.13 3.54 18.58
CA LEU A 170 1.73 2.34 19.19
C LEU A 170 3.25 2.48 19.30
N PHE A 171 3.90 3.00 18.25
CA PHE A 171 5.34 3.24 18.27
C PHE A 171 5.77 4.19 19.38
N ILE A 172 5.05 5.30 19.57
CA ILE A 172 5.34 6.26 20.65
C ILE A 172 4.99 5.66 22.02
N TYR A 173 3.88 4.93 22.14
CA TYR A 173 3.45 4.29 23.38
C TYR A 173 4.49 3.27 23.91
N ASP A 174 5.22 2.61 23.01
CA ASP A 174 6.28 1.66 23.40
C ASP A 174 7.47 2.33 24.12
N HIS A 175 7.67 3.65 23.94
CA HIS A 175 8.86 4.36 24.46
C HIS A 175 8.50 5.49 25.43
N PHE A 176 7.28 6.01 25.37
CA PHE A 176 6.84 7.17 26.14
C PHE A 176 5.51 6.91 26.84
N PRO A 177 5.23 7.63 27.94
CA PRO A 177 3.93 7.57 28.60
C PRO A 177 2.75 7.81 27.65
N ARG A 178 1.61 7.20 27.98
CA ARG A 178 0.39 7.22 27.16
C ARG A 178 -0.03 8.60 26.66
N ILE A 179 0.17 9.65 27.46
CA ILE A 179 -0.20 11.01 27.09
C ILE A 179 0.55 11.49 25.84
N TYR A 180 1.85 11.21 25.74
CA TYR A 180 2.66 11.59 24.58
C TYR A 180 2.24 10.82 23.32
N ALA A 181 1.89 9.55 23.48
CA ALA A 181 1.33 8.76 22.39
C ALA A 181 0.00 9.35 21.88
N LEU A 182 -0.90 9.77 22.77
CA LEU A 182 -2.15 10.43 22.37
C LEU A 182 -1.91 11.78 21.70
N LEU A 183 -0.99 12.59 22.22
CA LEU A 183 -0.60 13.87 21.61
C LEU A 183 -0.01 13.67 20.21
N SER A 184 0.74 12.59 20.00
CA SER A 184 1.32 12.27 18.68
C SER A 184 0.27 12.10 17.58
N ILE A 185 -0.92 11.57 17.92
CA ILE A 185 -2.06 11.45 17.00
C ILE A 185 -2.53 12.86 16.58
N LEU A 186 -2.71 13.77 17.54
CA LEU A 186 -3.15 15.14 17.28
C LEU A 186 -2.12 15.92 16.45
N ILE A 187 -0.83 15.70 16.71
CA ILE A 187 0.25 16.33 15.94
C ILE A 187 0.18 15.88 14.49
N ILE A 188 0.15 14.58 14.19
CA ILE A 188 0.08 14.12 12.79
C ILE A 188 -1.22 14.57 12.11
N ALA A 189 -2.35 14.45 12.80
CA ALA A 189 -3.65 14.83 12.25
C ALA A 189 -3.76 16.33 11.92
N SER A 190 -3.00 17.18 12.61
CA SER A 190 -2.96 18.63 12.35
C SER A 190 -2.00 19.04 11.23
N LEU A 191 -1.14 18.13 10.74
CA LEU A 191 -0.23 18.44 9.64
C LEU A 191 -1.02 18.66 8.33
N PRO A 192 -0.90 19.83 7.69
CA PRO A 192 -1.62 20.12 6.44
C PRO A 192 -1.33 19.10 5.33
N ASN A 193 -0.08 18.62 5.23
CA ASN A 193 0.31 17.61 4.26
C ASN A 193 -0.42 16.28 4.49
N PHE A 194 -0.58 15.86 5.75
CA PHE A 194 -1.31 14.64 6.07
C PHE A 194 -2.77 14.76 5.66
N VAL A 195 -3.42 15.88 6.01
CA VAL A 195 -4.79 16.20 5.57
C VAL A 195 -4.89 16.17 4.04
N ILE A 196 -3.90 16.73 3.34
CA ILE A 196 -3.88 16.76 1.88
C ILE A 196 -3.83 15.34 1.30
N TRP A 197 -2.91 14.50 1.80
CA TRP A 197 -2.69 13.14 1.31
C TRP A 197 -3.87 12.22 1.59
N VAL A 198 -4.41 12.22 2.81
CA VAL A 198 -5.49 11.28 3.17
C VAL A 198 -6.81 11.58 2.45
N THR A 199 -7.02 12.83 2.02
CA THR A 199 -8.23 13.25 1.28
C THR A 199 -8.00 13.33 -0.24
N SER A 200 -6.85 12.84 -0.73
CA SER A 200 -6.59 12.60 -2.16
C SER A 200 -6.75 11.11 -2.51
N SER A 201 -6.64 10.77 -3.79
CA SER A 201 -6.60 9.38 -4.28
C SER A 201 -5.18 8.97 -4.73
N GLY A 202 -4.15 9.51 -4.08
CA GLY A 202 -2.74 9.21 -4.35
C GLY A 202 -2.17 8.13 -3.42
N PHE A 203 -0.98 7.62 -3.73
CA PHE A 203 -0.32 6.56 -2.95
C PHE A 203 0.49 7.07 -1.74
N GLU A 204 0.52 8.37 -1.48
CA GLU A 204 1.31 9.02 -0.42
C GLU A 204 0.98 8.46 0.97
N THR A 205 -0.30 8.33 1.29
CA THR A 205 -0.75 7.81 2.60
C THR A 205 -0.35 6.35 2.78
N LEU A 206 -0.48 5.53 1.73
CA LEU A 206 -0.04 4.14 1.77
C LEU A 206 1.47 4.05 1.96
N ASN A 207 2.23 4.90 1.26
CA ASN A 207 3.67 4.95 1.40
C ASN A 207 4.09 5.30 2.84
N LEU A 208 3.49 6.34 3.42
CA LEU A 208 3.72 6.73 4.81
C LEU A 208 3.40 5.58 5.79
N LEU A 209 2.28 4.88 5.56
CA LEU A 209 1.90 3.71 6.35
C LEU A 209 3.02 2.65 6.36
N PHE A 210 3.51 2.28 5.17
CA PHE A 210 4.54 1.25 5.03
C PHE A 210 5.90 1.69 5.58
N ILE A 211 6.25 2.98 5.49
CA ILE A 211 7.45 3.54 6.13
C ILE A 211 7.35 3.42 7.66
N ILE A 212 6.21 3.81 8.25
CA ILE A 212 6.00 3.73 9.70
C ILE A 212 6.01 2.26 10.17
N ILE A 213 5.37 1.35 9.42
CA ILE A 213 5.42 -0.09 9.70
C ILE A 213 6.86 -0.58 9.66
N THR A 214 7.65 -0.15 8.68
CA THR A 214 9.07 -0.54 8.56
C THR A 214 9.86 -0.10 9.78
N ILE A 215 9.73 1.16 10.20
CA ILE A 215 10.42 1.70 11.40
C ILE A 215 9.96 0.94 12.66
N PHE A 216 8.66 0.71 12.80
CA PHE A 216 8.08 -0.01 13.92
C PHE A 216 8.63 -1.45 14.01
N LEU A 217 8.62 -2.19 12.90
CA LEU A 217 9.14 -3.55 12.83
C LEU A 217 10.66 -3.59 13.04
N PHE A 218 11.41 -2.64 12.48
CA PHE A 218 12.84 -2.55 12.69
C PHE A 218 13.20 -2.39 14.17
N ASN A 219 12.49 -1.50 14.89
CA ASN A 219 12.66 -1.37 16.32
C ASN A 219 12.35 -2.68 17.07
N ARG A 220 11.26 -3.36 16.72
CA ARG A 220 10.88 -4.65 17.33
C ARG A 220 11.92 -5.75 17.06
N VAL A 221 12.51 -5.79 15.86
CA VAL A 221 13.58 -6.71 15.50
C VAL A 221 14.83 -6.46 16.34
N ILE A 222 15.23 -5.21 16.55
CA ILE A 222 16.40 -4.87 17.38
C ILE A 222 16.16 -5.31 18.83
N VAL A 223 14.99 -5.01 19.38
CA VAL A 223 14.67 -5.26 20.80
C VAL A 223 14.47 -6.75 21.07
N THR A 224 13.71 -7.46 20.24
CA THR A 224 13.33 -8.86 20.52
C THR A 224 14.26 -9.87 19.87
N ARG A 225 15.02 -9.48 18.84
CA ARG A 225 15.85 -10.36 17.99
C ARG A 225 15.08 -11.56 17.43
N ASN A 226 13.78 -11.41 17.22
CA ASN A 226 12.92 -12.48 16.70
C ASN A 226 13.04 -12.62 15.18
N ILE A 227 13.34 -13.84 14.71
CA ILE A 227 13.50 -14.19 13.29
C ILE A 227 12.23 -13.88 12.48
N GLN A 228 11.05 -14.23 13.00
CA GLN A 228 9.78 -14.02 12.29
C GLN A 228 9.50 -12.52 12.07
N GLN A 229 9.88 -11.67 13.03
CA GLN A 229 9.77 -10.22 12.87
C GLN A 229 10.74 -9.68 11.81
N ALA A 230 11.94 -10.27 11.73
CA ALA A 230 12.90 -9.92 10.68
C ALA A 230 12.38 -10.34 9.29
N GLU A 231 11.78 -11.52 9.17
CA GLU A 231 11.13 -11.97 7.93
C GLU A 231 10.00 -11.02 7.50
N LEU A 232 9.13 -10.62 8.44
CA LEU A 232 8.07 -9.65 8.16
C LEU A 232 8.64 -8.28 7.75
N LEU A 233 9.73 -7.83 8.37
CA LEU A 233 10.43 -6.61 8.00
C LEU A 233 10.95 -6.68 6.54
N PHE A 234 11.59 -7.79 6.15
CA PHE A 234 12.06 -7.96 4.77
C PHE A 234 10.91 -7.94 3.76
N LEU A 235 9.80 -8.62 4.05
CA LEU A 235 8.60 -8.57 3.19
C LEU A 235 8.01 -7.16 3.14
N THR A 236 8.04 -6.42 4.25
CA THR A 236 7.60 -5.03 4.30
C THR A 236 8.46 -4.14 3.40
N LEU A 237 9.78 -4.30 3.41
CA LEU A 237 10.69 -3.55 2.53
C LEU A 237 10.43 -3.83 1.04
N VAL A 238 10.13 -5.09 0.68
CA VAL A 238 9.71 -5.44 -0.69
C VAL A 238 8.43 -4.67 -1.05
N LEU A 239 7.45 -4.58 -0.16
CA LEU A 239 6.21 -3.83 -0.40
C LEU A 239 6.40 -2.31 -0.39
N VAL A 240 7.32 -1.76 0.42
CA VAL A 240 7.68 -0.33 0.39
C VAL A 240 8.17 0.08 -0.99
N SER A 241 9.00 -0.76 -1.64
CA SER A 241 9.43 -0.53 -3.03
C SER A 241 8.26 -0.49 -4.02
N GLN A 242 7.11 -1.05 -3.64
CA GLN A 242 5.89 -1.10 -4.42
C GLN A 242 4.85 -0.03 -4.01
N CYS A 243 5.20 0.88 -3.09
CA CYS A 243 4.34 2.00 -2.67
C CYS A 243 4.61 3.27 -3.49
N ARG A 244 5.87 3.68 -3.63
CA ARG A 244 6.29 4.89 -4.34
C ARG A 244 7.66 4.68 -4.97
N TYR A 245 7.83 5.17 -6.21
CA TYR A 245 9.06 5.01 -6.98
C TYR A 245 10.24 5.86 -6.46
N GLU A 246 9.99 6.78 -5.52
CA GLU A 246 10.96 7.67 -4.85
C GLU A 246 11.30 7.22 -3.42
N SER A 247 10.79 6.07 -2.96
CA SER A 247 10.96 5.62 -1.56
C SER A 247 12.04 4.57 -1.36
N VAL A 248 12.77 4.23 -2.44
CA VAL A 248 13.92 3.33 -2.45
C VAL A 248 15.19 4.13 -2.67
#